data_AF-A0AA47P719-F1
#
_entry.id   AF-A0AA47P719-F1
#
_cell.length_a   1.000
_cell.length_b   1.000
_cell.length_c   1.000
_cell.angle_alpha   90.00
_cell.angle_beta   90.00
_cell.angle_gamma   90.00
#
_symmetry.space_group_name_H-M   'P 1'
#
loop_
_entity.id
_entity.type
_entity.pdbx_description
1 polymer ?
#
loop_
_entity_poly.entity_id
_entity_poly.type
_entity_poly.pdbx_seq_one_letter_code
_entity_poly.pdbx_strand_id
1 'polypeptide(L)'
;MEIIEELERYMREPVIDRKKGNPLEWWKSNGFRFKGLSGLARRYLCCPPSSVPSERVFSTIGNIYEEKRSSLKGENAEKLCFLHYNLPLLKFQY
;
A
#
# COMPACT_ATOMS: atom_id res chain seq x y z
N MET A 1 5.82 -15.45 24.74
CA MET A 1 5.34 -14.08 24.92
C MET A 1 3.92 -14.08 24.42
N GLU A 2 2.98 -13.95 25.34
CA GLU A 2 1.56 -13.95 25.00
C GLU A 2 1.24 -12.66 24.21
N ILE A 3 0.36 -12.71 23.20
CA ILE A 3 0.01 -11.54 22.38
C ILE A 3 -0.49 -10.38 23.27
N ILE A 4 -1.10 -10.71 24.39
CA ILE A 4 -1.61 -9.76 25.39
C ILE A 4 -0.47 -8.95 26.01
N GLU A 5 0.63 -9.60 26.43
CA GLU A 5 1.80 -8.91 26.98
C GLU A 5 2.46 -7.98 25.93
N GLU A 6 2.52 -8.44 24.68
CA GLU A 6 3.06 -7.65 23.57
C GLU A 6 2.19 -6.39 23.31
N LEU A 7 0.87 -6.53 23.40
CA LEU A 7 -0.10 -5.45 23.29
C LEU A 7 0.01 -4.45 24.43
N GLU A 8 0.11 -4.92 25.68
CA GLU A 8 0.29 -4.04 26.83
C GLU A 8 1.59 -3.22 26.71
N ARG A 9 2.67 -3.85 26.23
CA ARG A 9 3.93 -3.16 25.99
C ARG A 9 3.79 -2.10 24.90
N TYR A 10 3.06 -2.38 23.82
CA TYR A 10 2.78 -1.42 22.76
C TYR A 10 1.96 -0.23 23.28
N MET A 11 0.94 -0.47 24.09
CA MET A 11 0.09 0.59 24.66
C MET A 11 0.83 1.55 25.60
N ARG A 12 1.99 1.14 26.13
CA ARG A 12 2.88 1.97 26.95
C ARG A 12 3.90 2.78 26.15
N GLU A 13 4.06 2.51 24.86
CA GLU A 13 5.01 3.26 24.02
C GLU A 13 4.54 4.72 23.85
N PRO A 14 5.48 5.67 23.73
CA PRO A 14 5.12 7.04 23.43
C PRO A 14 4.47 7.14 22.04
N VAL A 15 3.44 7.99 21.96
CA VAL A 15 2.74 8.25 20.69
C VAL A 15 3.70 8.95 19.72
N ILE A 16 3.82 8.42 18.51
CA ILE A 16 4.60 9.05 17.44
C ILE A 16 4.02 10.43 17.09
N ASP A 17 4.88 11.32 16.60
CA ASP A 17 4.44 12.65 16.18
C ASP A 17 3.31 12.56 15.13
N ARG A 18 2.20 13.25 15.36
CA ARG A 18 1.01 13.14 14.50
C ARG A 18 1.18 13.79 13.11
N LYS A 19 2.13 14.71 12.96
CA LYS A 19 2.33 15.48 11.72
C LYS A 19 3.50 14.95 10.89
N LYS A 20 4.56 14.51 11.56
CA LYS A 20 5.82 14.07 10.95
C LYS A 20 6.09 12.57 11.14
N GLY A 21 5.41 11.93 12.08
CA GLY A 21 5.59 10.50 12.36
C GLY A 21 4.97 9.65 11.25
N ASN A 22 5.71 8.62 10.82
CA ASN A 22 5.22 7.64 9.88
C ASN A 22 4.98 6.30 10.61
N PRO A 23 3.71 5.87 10.76
CA PRO A 23 3.39 4.60 11.41
C PRO A 23 4.07 3.39 10.77
N LEU A 24 4.19 3.37 9.44
CA LEU A 24 4.79 2.24 8.71
C LEU A 24 6.28 2.11 9.01
N GLU A 25 7.01 3.23 9.06
CA GLU A 25 8.43 3.23 9.43
C GLU A 25 8.64 2.86 10.90
N TRP A 26 7.75 3.31 11.80
CA TRP A 26 7.79 2.91 13.20
C TRP A 26 7.62 1.40 13.36
N TRP A 27 6.62 0.80 12.70
CA TRP A 27 6.41 -0.65 12.72
C TRP A 27 7.56 -1.43 12.08
N LYS A 28 8.22 -0.87 11.07
CA LYS A 28 9.42 -1.45 10.44
C LYS A 28 10.60 -1.47 11.40
N SER A 29 10.86 -0.37 12.12
CA SER A 29 11.94 -0.29 13.12
C SER A 29 11.65 -1.12 14.37
N ASN A 30 10.39 -1.19 14.80
CA ASN A 30 10.01 -1.85 16.06
C ASN A 30 9.48 -3.27 15.85
N GLY A 31 9.43 -3.78 14.61
CA GLY A 31 8.87 -5.09 14.29
C GLY A 31 9.56 -6.26 14.98
N PHE A 32 10.85 -6.13 15.31
CA PHE A 32 11.57 -7.13 16.09
C PHE A 32 11.06 -7.23 17.55
N ARG A 33 10.62 -6.10 18.12
CA ARG A 33 10.08 -6.02 19.49
C ARG A 33 8.63 -6.50 19.59
N PHE A 34 7.89 -6.34 18.49
CA PHE A 34 6.46 -6.62 18.40
C PHE A 34 6.18 -7.57 17.21
N LYS A 35 6.63 -8.81 17.29
CA LYS A 35 6.58 -9.74 16.14
C LYS A 35 5.16 -10.16 15.79
N GLY A 36 4.28 -10.31 16.78
CA GLY A 36 2.87 -10.65 16.55
C GLY A 36 2.10 -9.48 15.96
N LEU A 37 2.23 -8.30 16.58
CA LEU A 37 1.52 -7.09 16.19
C LEU A 37 2.04 -6.48 14.90
N SER A 38 3.34 -6.54 14.60
CA SER A 38 3.90 -5.96 13.36
C SER A 38 3.32 -6.60 12.10
N GLY A 39 3.05 -7.91 12.13
CA GLY A 39 2.36 -8.59 11.04
C GLY A 39 0.94 -8.05 10.83
N LEU A 40 0.19 -7.84 11.91
CA LEU A 40 -1.16 -7.26 11.86
C LEU A 40 -1.11 -5.80 11.41
N ALA A 41 -0.22 -5.00 12.00
CA ALA A 41 -0.03 -3.59 11.68
C ALA A 41 0.27 -3.39 10.20
N ARG A 42 1.14 -4.20 9.61
CA ARG A 42 1.40 -4.17 8.16
C ARG A 42 0.13 -4.45 7.36
N ARG A 43 -0.66 -5.45 7.74
CA ARG A 43 -1.90 -5.80 7.02
C ARG A 43 -2.93 -4.66 7.06
N TYR A 44 -3.13 -4.04 8.23
CA TYR A 44 -4.17 -3.04 8.41
C TYR A 44 -3.75 -1.63 7.98
N LEU A 45 -2.47 -1.27 8.09
CA LEU A 45 -1.98 0.05 7.71
C LEU A 45 -1.65 0.18 6.22
N CYS A 46 -1.42 -0.93 5.51
CA CYS A 46 -1.15 -0.89 4.07
C CYS A 46 -2.41 -0.71 3.21
N CYS A 47 -3.60 -0.99 3.74
CA CYS A 47 -4.83 -0.83 2.97
C CYS A 47 -5.18 0.66 2.83
N PRO A 48 -5.45 1.17 1.61
CA PRO A 48 -5.95 2.52 1.46
C PRO A 48 -7.32 2.65 2.15
N PRO A 49 -7.64 3.83 2.72
CA PRO A 49 -8.90 4.04 3.44
C PRO A 49 -10.13 4.08 2.52
N SER A 50 -9.96 4.05 1.20
CA SER A 50 -11.04 4.14 0.21
C SER A 50 -10.68 3.46 -1.11
N SER A 51 -11.68 3.27 -1.97
CA SER A 51 -11.55 2.81 -3.36
C SER A 51 -10.97 3.86 -4.32
N VAL A 52 -10.84 5.12 -3.87
CA VAL A 52 -10.40 6.24 -4.71
C VAL A 52 -9.09 5.97 -5.46
N PRO A 53 -8.06 5.33 -4.86
CA PRO A 53 -6.84 4.98 -5.60
C PRO A 53 -7.09 4.01 -6.75
N SER A 54 -7.94 3.00 -6.56
CA SER A 54 -8.31 2.08 -7.64
C SER A 54 -9.12 2.78 -8.73
N GLU A 55 -10.07 3.64 -8.37
CA GLU A 55 -10.88 4.40 -9.32
C GLU A 55 -10.03 5.36 -10.17
N ARG A 56 -9.01 5.98 -9.57
CA ARG A 56 -8.04 6.81 -10.31
C ARG A 56 -7.27 6.00 -11.34
N VAL A 57 -6.83 4.80 -11.00
CA VAL A 57 -6.13 3.91 -11.95
C VAL A 57 -7.06 3.53 -13.11
N PHE A 58 -8.30 3.14 -12.82
CA PHE A 58 -9.27 2.80 -13.85
C PHE A 58 -9.68 3.99 -14.72
N SER A 59 -9.81 5.19 -14.17
CA SER A 59 -10.12 6.40 -14.94
C SER A 59 -9.00 6.75 -15.92
N THR A 60 -7.73 6.72 -15.48
CA THR A 60 -6.58 6.97 -16.36
C THR A 60 -6.52 5.96 -17.51
N ILE A 61 -6.84 4.69 -17.25
CA ILE A 61 -6.82 3.64 -18.26
C ILE A 61 -8.03 3.71 -19.17
N GLY A 62 -9.20 4.10 -18.65
CA GLY A 62 -10.39 4.41 -19.44
C GLY A 62 -10.10 5.47 -20.50
N ASN A 63 -9.37 6.53 -20.13
CA ASN A 63 -8.94 7.54 -21.08
C ASN A 63 -8.00 6.97 -22.16
N ILE A 64 -7.03 6.12 -21.79
CA ILE A 64 -6.14 5.46 -22.77
C ILE A 64 -6.94 4.56 -23.73
N TYR A 65 -7.96 3.88 -23.23
CA TYR A 65 -8.83 3.00 -24.01
C TYR A 65 -9.71 3.80 -24.99
N GLU A 66 -10.34 4.87 -24.51
CA GLU A 66 -11.32 5.65 -25.26
C GLU A 66 -10.67 6.62 -26.25
N GLU A 67 -9.54 7.23 -25.88
CA GLU A 67 -8.83 8.21 -26.73
C GLU A 67 -8.07 7.54 -27.90
N LYS A 68 -7.55 6.31 -27.72
CA LYS A 68 -6.77 5.64 -28.78
C LYS A 68 -7.58 4.74 -29.73
N ARG A 69 -8.90 4.57 -29.54
CA ARG A 69 -9.79 3.68 -30.34
C ARG A 69 -9.15 2.32 -30.69
N SER A 70 -8.22 1.84 -29.86
CA SER A 70 -7.53 0.60 -30.11
C SER A 70 -8.45 -0.52 -29.65
N SER A 71 -8.76 -1.49 -30.52
CA SER A 71 -9.46 -2.72 -30.16
C SER A 71 -8.58 -3.61 -29.28
N LEU A 72 -8.16 -3.10 -28.13
CA LEU A 72 -7.34 -3.82 -27.18
C LEU A 72 -8.23 -4.84 -26.49
N LYS A 73 -7.85 -6.11 -26.57
CA LYS A 73 -8.49 -7.17 -25.78
C LYS A 73 -8.32 -6.86 -24.29
N GLY A 74 -9.31 -7.19 -23.47
CA GLY A 74 -9.29 -6.95 -22.02
C GLY A 74 -8.03 -7.48 -21.33
N GLU A 75 -7.52 -8.63 -21.79
CA GLU A 75 -6.26 -9.22 -21.29
C GLU A 75 -5.04 -8.31 -21.49
N ASN A 76 -4.95 -7.60 -22.62
CA ASN A 76 -3.84 -6.69 -22.88
C ASN A 76 -4.00 -5.39 -22.10
N ALA A 77 -5.24 -4.95 -21.85
CA ALA A 77 -5.53 -3.77 -21.05
C ALA A 77 -5.15 -3.99 -19.58
N GLU A 78 -5.41 -5.19 -19.04
CA GLU A 78 -4.97 -5.57 -17.69
C GLU A 78 -3.44 -5.54 -17.57
N LYS A 79 -2.72 -6.10 -18.55
CA LYS A 79 -1.24 -6.07 -18.55
C LYS A 79 -0.70 -4.64 -18.60
N LEU A 80 -1.29 -3.79 -19.45
CA LEU A 80 -0.89 -2.39 -19.53
C LEU A 80 -1.21 -1.62 -18.24
N CYS A 81 -2.36 -1.88 -17.61
CA CYS A 81 -2.72 -1.35 -16.29
C CYS A 81 -1.63 -1.66 -15.26
N PHE A 82 -1.29 -2.95 -15.16
CA PHE A 82 -0.28 -3.44 -14.24
C PHE A 82 1.07 -2.79 -14.50
N LEU A 83 1.54 -2.75 -15.75
CA LEU A 83 2.82 -2.14 -16.10
C LEU A 83 2.83 -0.65 -15.82
N HIS A 84 1.81 0.09 -16.26
CA HIS A 84 1.72 1.54 -16.08
C HIS A 84 1.81 1.94 -14.60
N TYR A 85 1.14 1.19 -13.72
CA TYR A 85 1.18 1.46 -12.28
C TYR A 85 2.48 1.02 -11.61
N ASN A 86 3.01 -0.16 -11.97
CA ASN A 86 4.14 -0.77 -11.25
C ASN A 86 5.53 -0.34 -11.76
N LEU A 87 5.69 0.01 -13.05
CA LEU A 87 6.98 0.41 -13.60
C LEU A 87 7.61 1.62 -12.87
N PRO A 88 6.86 2.68 -12.53
CA PRO A 88 7.41 3.79 -11.74
C PRO A 88 7.84 3.36 -10.33
N LEU A 89 7.10 2.43 -9.69
CA LEU A 89 7.42 1.90 -8.36
C LEU A 89 8.72 1.08 -8.38
N LEU A 90 8.98 0.37 -9.48
CA LEU A 90 10.18 -0.41 -9.69
C LEU A 90 11.38 0.42 -10.15
N LYS A 91 11.19 1.72 -10.41
CA LYS A 91 12.20 2.61 -11.02
C LYS A 91 12.79 2.03 -12.30
N PHE A 92 11.95 1.34 -13.08
CA PHE A 92 12.39 0.70 -14.31
C PHE A 92 12.82 1.76 -15.34
N GLN A 93 14.04 1.63 -15.88
CA GLN A 93 14.57 2.47 -16.95
C GLN A 93 14.61 1.65 -18.24
N TYR A 94 14.21 2.27 -19.35
CA TYR A 94 14.18 1.66 -20.68
C TYR A 94 15.59 1.57 -21.28
#